data_AF-A0A662IQN2-F1
#
_entry.id   AF-A0A662IQN2-F1
#
_cell.length_a   1.000
_cell.length_b   1.000
_cell.length_c   1.000
_cell.angle_alpha   90.00
_cell.angle_beta   90.00
_cell.angle_gamma   90.00
#
_symmetry.space_group_name_H-M   'P 1'
#
loop_
_entity.id
_entity.type
_entity.pdbx_description
1 polymer ?
#
loop_
_entity_poly.entity_id
_entity_poly.type
_entity_poly.pdbx_seq_one_letter_code
_entity_poly.pdbx_strand_id
1 'polypeptide(L)'
;MLTFDKVHALPLTVKVDNFTVYILEVMKYRLPNGKESYVVTCKIKKDDFETRSFPIFCRDTNELRAKLLIEVTKIRYLMWLHGKDFAKRVASG
;
A
#
# COMPACT_ATOMS: atom_id res chain seq x y z
N MET A 1 8.05 -23.67 24.04
CA MET A 1 9.10 -23.18 23.13
C MET A 1 8.46 -23.07 21.75
N LEU A 2 8.14 -21.86 21.29
CA LEU A 2 7.48 -21.63 20.00
C LEU A 2 8.56 -21.30 18.97
N THR A 3 8.74 -22.20 18.00
CA THR A 3 9.65 -22.01 16.87
C THR A 3 8.90 -21.24 15.80
N PHE A 4 9.31 -20.00 15.53
CA PHE A 4 8.76 -19.16 14.48
C PHE A 4 9.72 -19.14 13.30
N ASP A 5 9.49 -19.97 12.29
CA ASP A 5 10.43 -20.18 11.16
C ASP A 5 10.60 -18.96 10.22
N LYS A 6 9.72 -17.96 10.30
CA LYS A 6 9.89 -16.56 9.83
C LYS A 6 8.57 -15.81 10.01
N VAL A 7 8.44 -15.09 11.11
CA VAL A 7 7.31 -14.15 11.29
C VAL A 7 7.76 -12.79 10.77
N HIS A 8 7.14 -12.34 9.68
CA HIS A 8 7.23 -10.94 9.29
C HIS A 8 6.28 -10.15 10.17
N ALA A 9 6.82 -9.46 11.18
CA ALA A 9 6.06 -8.54 12.00
C ALA A 9 5.65 -7.32 11.16
N LEU A 10 4.36 -7.00 11.17
CA LEU A 10 3.85 -5.76 10.59
C LEU A 10 4.09 -4.61 11.59
N PRO A 11 4.30 -3.37 11.11
CA PRO A 11 4.22 -2.95 9.72
C PRO A 11 5.48 -3.28 8.88
N LEU A 12 5.27 -3.71 7.64
CA LEU A 12 6.32 -3.96 6.66
C LEU A 12 6.61 -2.70 5.86
N THR A 13 7.87 -2.32 5.74
CA THR A 13 8.28 -1.13 4.96
C THR A 13 8.84 -1.56 3.61
N VAL A 14 8.27 -1.05 2.52
CA VAL A 14 8.75 -1.31 1.14
C VAL A 14 8.98 -0.01 0.39
N LYS A 15 9.99 0.02 -0.49
CA LYS A 15 10.27 1.18 -1.36
C LYS A 15 9.69 0.96 -2.75
N VAL A 16 8.94 1.93 -3.25
CA VAL A 16 8.33 1.94 -4.59
C VAL A 16 8.51 3.33 -5.19
N ASP A 17 9.24 3.46 -6.29
CA ASP A 17 9.46 4.73 -7.02
C ASP A 17 9.82 5.96 -6.16
N ASN A 18 10.81 5.84 -5.26
CA ASN A 18 11.21 6.88 -4.29
C ASN A 18 10.14 7.27 -3.27
N PHE A 19 9.06 6.49 -3.16
CA PHE A 19 8.12 6.54 -2.05
C PHE A 19 8.38 5.38 -1.09
N THR A 20 8.09 5.61 0.18
CA THR A 20 8.07 4.59 1.22
C THR A 20 6.64 4.16 1.44
N VAL A 21 6.35 2.88 1.29
CA VAL A 21 5.03 2.30 1.57
C VAL A 21 5.12 1.47 2.83
N TYR A 22 4.25 1.75 3.79
CA TYR A 22 4.05 0.95 4.98
C TYR A 22 2.86 0.02 4.75
N ILE A 23 3.10 -1.28 4.77
CA ILE A 23 2.07 -2.30 4.81
C ILE A 23 1.73 -2.53 6.29
N LEU A 24 0.53 -2.11 6.69
CA LEU A 24 0.09 -2.10 8.09
C LEU A 24 -0.61 -3.41 8.47
N GLU A 25 -1.43 -3.94 7.56
CA GLU A 25 -2.25 -5.12 7.78
C GLU A 25 -2.41 -5.90 6.47
N VAL A 26 -2.48 -7.22 6.57
CA VAL A 26 -2.83 -8.10 5.45
C VAL A 26 -3.94 -9.05 5.91
N MET A 27 -5.14 -8.87 5.38
CA MET A 27 -6.28 -9.75 5.63
C MET A 27 -6.48 -10.70 4.45
N LYS A 28 -6.57 -12.00 4.73
CA LYS A 28 -6.89 -13.02 3.72
C LYS A 28 -8.39 -13.32 3.74
N TYR A 29 -9.02 -13.35 2.57
CA TYR A 29 -10.42 -13.73 2.42
C TYR A 29 -10.62 -14.65 1.21
N ARG A 30 -11.70 -15.43 1.24
CA ARG A 30 -12.06 -16.36 0.17
C ARG A 30 -13.27 -15.82 -0.57
N LEU A 31 -13.16 -15.73 -1.89
CA LEU A 31 -14.25 -15.31 -2.77
C LEU A 31 -15.27 -16.45 -2.95
N PRO A 32 -16.52 -16.16 -3.34
CA PRO A 32 -17.55 -17.19 -3.59
C PRO A 32 -17.16 -18.24 -4.64
N ASN A 33 -16.29 -17.88 -5.58
CA ASN A 33 -15.74 -18.80 -6.60
C ASN A 33 -14.57 -19.67 -6.08
N GLY A 34 -14.33 -19.67 -4.78
CA GLY A 34 -13.30 -20.46 -4.12
C GLY A 34 -11.89 -19.87 -4.19
N LYS A 35 -11.66 -18.79 -4.94
CA LYS A 35 -10.34 -18.15 -5.10
C LYS A 35 -9.94 -17.36 -3.85
N GLU A 36 -8.64 -17.38 -3.54
CA GLU A 36 -8.06 -16.57 -2.48
C GLU A 36 -7.88 -15.12 -2.93
N SER A 37 -8.09 -14.20 -2.01
CA SER A 37 -7.86 -12.78 -2.21
C SER A 37 -7.40 -12.15 -0.89
N TYR A 38 -6.74 -11.01 -1.00
CA TYR A 38 -6.09 -10.32 0.10
C TYR A 38 -6.50 -8.85 0.10
N VAL A 39 -6.76 -8.30 1.28
CA VAL A 39 -6.87 -6.86 1.49
C VAL A 39 -5.61 -6.43 2.25
N VAL A 40 -4.82 -5.57 1.62
CA VAL A 40 -3.59 -5.04 2.19
C VAL A 40 -3.82 -3.60 2.57
N THR A 41 -3.85 -3.29 3.87
CA THR A 41 -3.94 -1.92 4.35
C THR A 41 -2.55 -1.31 4.30
N CYS A 42 -2.40 -0.21 3.56
CA CYS A 42 -1.11 0.44 3.40
C CYS A 42 -1.18 1.97 3.51
N LYS A 43 -0.02 2.58 3.70
CA LYS A 43 0.19 4.02 3.83
C LYS A 43 1.40 4.41 2.99
N ILE A 44 1.28 5.48 2.19
CA ILE A 44 2.39 5.96 1.35
C ILE A 44 2.96 7.24 1.95
N LYS A 45 4.29 7.32 2.05
CA LYS A 45 5.04 8.46 2.56
C LYS A 45 6.18 8.85 1.62
N LYS A 46 6.36 10.16 1.44
CA LYS A 46 7.53 10.77 0.79
C LYS A 46 7.77 12.16 1.35
N ASP A 47 8.92 12.36 1.97
CA ASP A 47 9.26 13.61 2.67
C ASP A 47 8.16 14.03 3.67
N ASP A 48 7.56 15.20 3.48
CA ASP A 48 6.44 15.73 4.27
C ASP A 48 5.05 15.34 3.74
N PHE A 49 4.97 14.55 2.67
CA PHE A 49 3.73 14.04 2.09
C PHE A 49 3.45 12.64 2.66
N GLU A 50 2.22 12.44 3.11
CA GLU A 50 1.78 11.17 3.64
C GLU A 50 0.28 10.98 3.34
N THR A 51 -0.11 9.77 2.95
CA THR A 51 -1.52 9.42 2.74
C THR A 51 -2.17 8.98 4.05
N ARG A 52 -3.51 9.02 4.12
CA ARG A 52 -4.24 8.14 5.05
C ARG A 52 -3.97 6.67 4.74
N SER A 53 -4.29 5.78 5.67
CA SER A 53 -4.29 4.35 5.40
C SER A 53 -5.39 4.01 4.40
N PHE A 54 -5.09 3.17 3.42
CA PHE A 54 -6.07 2.73 2.42
C PHE A 54 -5.88 1.26 2.06
N PRO A 55 -6.97 0.56 1.68
CA PRO A 55 -6.90 -0.85 1.30
C PRO A 55 -6.47 -1.03 -0.16
N ILE A 56 -5.65 -2.04 -0.41
CA ILE A 56 -5.38 -2.59 -1.74
C ILE A 56 -5.89 -4.02 -1.78
N PHE A 57 -6.80 -4.29 -2.71
CA PHE A 57 -7.28 -5.64 -2.97
C PHE A 57 -6.35 -6.33 -3.97
N CYS A 58 -5.85 -7.52 -3.67
CA CYS A 58 -4.95 -8.26 -4.56
C CYS A 58 -5.08 -9.79 -4.35
N ARG A 59 -4.77 -10.58 -5.37
CA ARG A 59 -4.79 -12.05 -5.30
C ARG A 59 -3.45 -12.64 -4.90
N ASP A 60 -2.37 -11.94 -5.20
CA ASP A 60 -1.01 -12.38 -4.93
C ASP A 60 -0.05 -11.18 -4.81
N THR A 61 1.20 -11.47 -4.48
CA THR A 61 2.26 -10.47 -4.31
C THR A 61 2.58 -9.70 -5.61
N ASN A 62 2.40 -10.32 -6.79
CA ASN A 62 2.65 -9.65 -8.07
C ASN A 62 1.56 -8.61 -8.35
N GLU A 63 0.30 -8.97 -8.11
CA GLU A 63 -0.82 -8.02 -8.22
C GLU A 63 -0.70 -6.90 -7.19
N LEU A 64 -0.28 -7.21 -5.95
CA LEU A 64 0.01 -6.20 -4.93
C LEU A 64 1.08 -5.22 -5.42
N ARG A 65 2.20 -5.73 -5.95
CA ARG A 65 3.30 -4.90 -6.46
C ARG A 65 2.83 -3.99 -7.59
N ALA A 66 2.06 -4.53 -8.54
CA ALA A 66 1.52 -3.75 -9.65
C ALA A 66 0.56 -2.65 -9.16
N LYS A 67 -0.32 -2.97 -8.21
CA LYS A 67 -1.27 -2.00 -7.64
C LYS A 67 -0.59 -0.92 -6.81
N LEU A 68 0.43 -1.28 -6.03
CA LEU A 68 1.25 -0.30 -5.31
C LEU A 68 1.94 0.68 -6.25
N LEU A 69 2.48 0.19 -7.37
CA LEU A 69 3.09 1.04 -8.40
C LEU A 69 2.06 1.99 -9.02
N ILE A 70 0.84 1.52 -9.28
CA ILE A 70 -0.26 2.35 -9.78
C ILE A 70 -0.60 3.46 -8.78
N GLU A 71 -0.77 3.14 -7.50
CA GLU A 71 -1.12 4.14 -6.48
C GLU A 71 -0.01 5.19 -6.28
N VAL A 72 1.25 4.76 -6.25
CA VAL A 72 2.40 5.68 -6.21
C VAL A 72 2.44 6.56 -7.46
N THR A 73 2.14 6.00 -8.63
CA THR A 73 2.10 6.75 -9.89
C THR A 73 0.98 7.78 -9.90
N LYS A 74 -0.21 7.47 -9.38
CA LYS A 74 -1.32 8.43 -9.23
C LYS A 74 -0.92 9.59 -8.34
N ILE A 75 -0.28 9.32 -7.20
CA ILE A 75 0.21 10.36 -6.28
C ILE A 75 1.24 11.23 -6.97
N ARG A 76 2.24 10.63 -7.63
CA ARG A 76 3.27 11.35 -8.38
C ARG A 76 2.66 12.24 -9.46
N TYR A 77 1.68 11.72 -10.20
CA TYR A 77 0.98 12.46 -11.25
C TYR A 77 0.16 13.62 -10.66
N LEU A 78 -0.51 13.41 -9.53
CA LEU A 78 -1.26 14.44 -8.83
C LEU A 78 -0.35 15.57 -8.32
N MET A 79 0.80 15.23 -7.74
CA MET A 79 1.82 16.19 -7.32
C MET A 79 2.39 16.97 -8.51
N TRP A 80 2.55 16.31 -9.66
CA TRP A 80 3.05 16.94 -10.88
C TRP A 80 2.05 17.93 -11.48
N LEU A 81 0.76 17.57 -11.55
CA LEU A 81 -0.29 18.42 -12.13
C LEU A 81 -0.68 19.61 -11.25
N HIS A 82 -0.82 19.39 -9.94
CA HIS A 82 -1.46 20.38 -9.04
C HIS A 82 -0.55 20.85 -7.89
N GLY A 83 0.69 20.38 -7.86
CA GLY A 83 1.62 20.66 -6.78
C GLY A 83 1.36 19.80 -5.53
N LYS A 84 2.30 19.92 -4.58
CA LYS A 84 2.35 19.09 -3.36
C LYS A 84 1.17 19.34 -2.42
N ASP A 85 0.78 20.59 -2.23
CA ASP A 85 -0.25 20.97 -1.27
C ASP A 85 -1.64 20.49 -1.68
N PHE A 86 -1.94 20.53 -2.98
CA PHE A 86 -3.16 19.94 -3.52
C PHE A 86 -3.17 18.43 -3.27
N ALA A 87 -2.06 17.75 -3.59
CA ALA A 87 -1.94 16.31 -3.39
C ALA A 87 -2.14 15.92 -1.92
N LYS A 88 -1.57 16.68 -0.97
CA LYS A 88 -1.78 16.47 0.46
C LYS A 88 -3.25 16.54 0.84
N ARG A 89 -3.99 17.57 0.39
CA ARG A 89 -5.42 17.71 0.70
C ARG A 89 -6.25 16.53 0.22
N VAL A 90 -5.98 16.02 -0.98
CA VAL A 90 -6.70 14.88 -1.55
C VAL A 90 -6.32 13.58 -0.85
N ALA A 91 -5.04 13.37 -0.56
CA ALA A 91 -4.55 12.17 0.12
C ALA A 91 -4.87 12.11 1.63
N SER A 92 -5.15 13.28 2.22
CA SER A 92 -5.53 13.46 3.63
C SER A 92 -7.04 13.67 3.81
N GLY A 93 -7.81 13.71 2.72
CA GLY A 93 -9.26 13.92 2.70
C GLY A 93 -10.03 12.75 3.30
#